data_AF-A0A5C1MDS1-F1
#
_entry.id   AF-A0A5C1MDS1-F1
#
_cell.length_a   1.000
_cell.length_b   1.000
_cell.length_c   1.000
_cell.angle_alpha   90.00
_cell.angle_beta   90.00
_cell.angle_gamma   90.00
#
_symmetry.space_group_name_H-M   'P 1'
#
loop_
_entity.id
_entity.type
_entity.pdbx_description
1 polymer ?
#
loop_
_entity_poly.entity_id
_entity_poly.type
_entity_poly.pdbx_seq_one_letter_code
_entity_poly.pdbx_strand_id
1 'polypeptide(L)'
;MQRTLCTLLLAGLLYTSPAGASEGVVLNFNEVDIATMVKFMGDLTGKTFVLDDRVKGKFSFTSTAKLSVDEAYEVFVSVLLLKNYAVIEIDDVVRIVPTADLLIVNEPIMAPEKTNK
;
A
#
# COMPACT_ATOMS: atom_id res chain seq x y z
N MET A 1 5.85 -57.15 -25.94
CA MET A 1 4.36 -57.19 -26.05
C MET A 1 3.82 -56.62 -24.74
N GLN A 2 3.66 -55.31 -24.57
CA GLN A 2 2.64 -54.39 -25.13
C GLN A 2 1.21 -54.74 -24.66
N ARG A 3 0.49 -53.68 -24.23
CA ARG A 3 -0.93 -53.57 -23.78
C ARG A 3 -1.03 -53.64 -22.24
N THR A 4 -1.34 -52.57 -21.49
CA THR A 4 -2.59 -51.76 -21.53
C THR A 4 -2.35 -50.47 -20.69
N LEU A 5 -2.16 -49.30 -21.30
CA LEU A 5 -3.08 -48.14 -21.33
C LEU A 5 -4.23 -48.11 -20.31
N CYS A 6 -4.04 -47.42 -19.17
CA CYS A 6 -5.14 -46.91 -18.34
C CYS A 6 -4.74 -45.56 -17.71
N THR A 7 -5.23 -44.51 -18.36
CA THR A 7 -5.57 -43.18 -17.84
C THR A 7 -5.73 -43.09 -16.32
N LEU A 8 -4.89 -42.26 -15.67
CA LEU A 8 -5.19 -41.64 -14.39
C LEU A 8 -4.84 -40.15 -14.46
N LEU A 9 -5.83 -39.43 -14.98
CA LEU A 9 -6.28 -38.09 -14.61
C LEU A 9 -5.49 -37.47 -13.44
N LEU A 10 -4.41 -36.74 -13.75
CA LEU A 10 -3.76 -35.89 -12.75
C LEU A 10 -4.63 -34.64 -12.60
N ALA A 11 -5.49 -34.70 -11.59
CA ALA A 11 -6.27 -33.59 -11.06
C ALA A 11 -5.32 -32.46 -10.67
N GLY A 12 -5.11 -31.51 -11.59
CA GLY A 12 -4.59 -30.19 -11.27
C GLY A 12 -5.65 -29.47 -10.45
N LEU A 13 -5.57 -29.65 -9.14
CA LEU A 13 -6.38 -28.98 -8.14
C LEU A 13 -6.42 -27.48 -8.46
N LEU A 14 -7.64 -26.98 -8.66
CA LEU A 14 -7.96 -25.57 -8.70
C LEU A 14 -7.40 -24.93 -7.43
N TYR A 15 -6.34 -24.12 -7.56
CA TYR A 15 -5.95 -23.17 -6.53
C TYR A 15 -7.02 -22.05 -6.51
N THR A 16 -8.18 -22.35 -5.95
CA THR A 16 -9.10 -21.31 -5.49
C THR A 16 -8.49 -20.76 -4.21
N SER A 17 -7.68 -19.72 -4.34
CA SER A 17 -7.27 -18.91 -3.20
C SER A 17 -8.56 -18.31 -2.61
N PRO A 18 -8.87 -18.52 -1.33
CA PRO A 18 -10.00 -17.85 -0.71
C PRO A 18 -9.67 -16.36 -0.71
N ALA A 19 -10.36 -15.59 -1.54
CA ALA A 19 -10.44 -14.14 -1.37
C ALA A 19 -11.06 -13.93 0.02
N GLY A 20 -10.20 -13.73 1.01
CA GLY A 20 -10.60 -13.45 2.38
C GLY A 20 -11.55 -12.27 2.36
N ALA A 21 -12.73 -12.45 2.94
CA ALA A 21 -13.67 -11.37 3.16
C ALA A 21 -13.02 -10.39 4.15
N SER A 22 -12.25 -9.43 3.61
CA SER A 22 -11.68 -8.34 4.38
C SER A 22 -12.84 -7.50 4.92
N GLU A 23 -13.00 -7.46 6.23
CA GLU A 23 -13.94 -6.58 6.92
C GLU A 23 -13.55 -5.13 6.61
N GLY A 24 -14.17 -4.56 5.57
CA GLY A 24 -13.87 -3.20 5.14
C GLY A 24 -14.36 -2.17 6.15
N VAL A 25 -13.55 -1.12 6.34
CA VAL A 25 -13.80 0.01 7.23
C VAL A 25 -14.35 1.20 6.46
N VAL A 26 -15.25 1.95 7.08
CA VAL A 26 -15.68 3.26 6.56
C VAL A 26 -14.89 4.32 7.29
N LEU A 27 -14.20 5.17 6.54
CA LEU A 27 -13.37 6.25 7.06
C LEU A 27 -14.14 7.57 6.96
N ASN A 28 -14.18 8.32 8.07
CA ASN A 28 -14.73 9.66 8.09
C ASN A 28 -13.92 10.56 9.02
N PHE A 29 -13.11 11.42 8.43
CA PHE A 29 -12.30 12.42 9.08
C PHE A 29 -12.81 13.80 8.69
N ASN A 30 -13.09 14.65 9.67
CA ASN A 30 -13.46 16.03 9.44
C ASN A 30 -12.55 16.96 10.26
N GLU A 31 -11.71 17.73 9.58
CA GLU A 31 -10.76 18.67 10.18
C GLU A 31 -9.85 18.04 11.25
N VAL A 32 -9.46 16.79 11.04
CA VAL A 32 -8.63 16.01 11.96
C VAL A 32 -7.16 16.33 11.75
N ASP A 33 -6.40 16.44 12.84
CA ASP A 33 -4.96 16.66 12.80
C ASP A 33 -4.22 15.47 12.15
N ILE A 34 -3.20 15.77 11.35
CA ILE A 34 -2.39 14.74 10.68
C ILE A 34 -1.80 13.72 11.65
N ALA A 35 -1.34 14.14 12.83
CA ALA A 35 -0.75 13.24 13.81
C ALA A 35 -1.78 12.20 14.30
N THR A 36 -3.03 12.62 14.48
CA THR A 36 -4.14 11.74 14.86
C THR A 36 -4.47 10.75 13.75
N MET A 37 -4.52 11.21 12.51
CA MET A 37 -4.80 10.34 11.36
C MET A 37 -3.67 9.33 11.13
N VAL A 38 -2.42 9.76 11.25
CA VAL A 38 -1.24 8.88 11.15
C VAL A 38 -1.26 7.83 12.24
N LYS A 39 -1.59 8.21 13.49
CA LYS A 39 -1.72 7.25 14.58
C LYS A 39 -2.80 6.20 14.30
N PHE A 40 -3.98 6.64 13.85
CA PHE A 40 -5.05 5.73 13.45
C PHE A 40 -4.60 4.77 12.35
N MET A 41 -3.88 5.26 11.34
CA MET A 41 -3.33 4.41 10.28
C MET A 41 -2.26 3.45 10.80
N GLY A 42 -1.44 3.85 11.77
CA GLY A 42 -0.52 2.97 12.48
C GLY A 42 -1.25 1.83 13.18
N ASP A 43 -2.31 2.15 13.94
CA ASP A 43 -3.11 1.16 14.64
C ASP A 43 -3.85 0.22 13.66
N LEU A 44 -4.32 0.75 12.53
CA LEU A 44 -5.07 0.01 11.51
C LEU A 44 -4.18 -0.92 10.68
N THR A 45 -2.98 -0.45 10.28
CA THR A 45 -2.06 -1.17 9.38
C THR A 45 -1.00 -1.98 10.12
N GLY A 46 -0.78 -1.70 11.41
CA GLY A 46 0.31 -2.27 12.19
C GLY A 46 1.69 -1.67 11.88
N LYS A 47 1.78 -0.63 11.04
CA LYS A 47 3.05 0.03 10.66
C LYS A 47 3.46 1.09 11.68
N THR A 48 4.76 1.30 11.83
CA THR A 48 5.28 2.40 12.64
C THR A 48 5.47 3.63 11.79
N PHE A 49 4.87 4.77 12.18
CA PHE A 49 4.99 6.02 11.44
C PHE A 49 5.90 7.02 12.16
N VAL A 50 6.72 7.72 11.38
CA VAL A 50 7.58 8.83 11.84
C VAL A 50 7.27 10.07 11.02
N LEU A 51 6.87 11.16 11.69
CA LEU A 51 6.59 12.44 11.04
C LEU A 51 7.79 13.38 11.18
N ASP A 52 8.12 14.08 10.10
CA ASP A 52 8.97 15.28 10.18
C ASP A 52 8.22 16.43 10.88
N ASP A 53 8.94 17.26 11.64
CA ASP A 53 8.34 18.37 12.40
C ASP A 53 7.57 19.37 11.54
N ARG A 54 7.87 19.47 10.24
CA ARG A 54 7.16 20.36 9.31
C ARG A 54 5.82 19.79 8.84
N VAL A 55 5.58 18.50 9.06
CA VAL A 55 4.33 17.82 8.67
C VAL A 55 3.25 18.16 9.71
N LYS A 56 2.48 19.20 9.42
CA LYS A 56 1.39 19.69 10.28
C LYS A 56 0.16 20.04 9.48
N GLY A 57 -0.96 20.17 10.17
CA GLY A 57 -2.22 20.65 9.61
C GLY A 57 -3.37 19.68 9.76
N LYS A 58 -4.51 20.08 9.21
CA LYS A 58 -5.78 19.37 9.33
C LYS A 58 -6.26 18.83 7.98
N PHE A 59 -6.98 17.72 8.06
CA PHE A 59 -7.45 16.96 6.92
C PHE A 59 -8.92 16.59 7.09
N SER A 60 -9.65 16.63 5.98
CA SER A 60 -11.00 16.09 5.89
C SER A 60 -11.05 15.09 4.74
N PHE A 61 -11.55 13.90 5.03
CA PHE A 61 -11.73 12.82 4.06
C PHE A 61 -12.85 11.90 4.52
N THR A 62 -13.75 11.55 3.61
CA THR A 62 -14.85 10.62 3.88
C THR A 62 -14.92 9.61 2.75
N SER A 63 -14.92 8.32 3.09
CA SER A 63 -15.14 7.23 2.15
C SER A 63 -16.64 6.93 2.01
N THR A 64 -17.15 6.87 0.78
CA THR A 64 -18.55 6.49 0.51
C THR A 64 -18.78 4.97 0.57
N ALA A 65 -17.72 4.17 0.36
CA ALA A 65 -17.74 2.72 0.40
C ALA A 65 -16.89 2.19 1.57
N LYS A 66 -17.10 0.92 1.92
CA LYS A 66 -16.19 0.20 2.82
C LYS A 66 -14.88 -0.05 2.09
N LEU A 67 -13.77 0.31 2.71
CA LEU A 67 -12.42 0.12 2.21
C LEU A 67 -11.75 -0.99 3.00
N SER A 68 -11.08 -1.92 2.33
CA SER A 68 -10.10 -2.79 2.97
C SER A 68 -8.98 -1.95 3.63
N VAL A 69 -8.20 -2.57 4.51
CA VAL A 69 -7.06 -1.90 5.17
C VAL A 69 -6.07 -1.35 4.16
N ASP A 70 -5.83 -2.09 3.08
CA ASP A 70 -4.92 -1.68 1.99
C ASP A 70 -5.48 -0.48 1.21
N GLU A 71 -6.76 -0.52 0.83
CA GLU A 71 -7.42 0.61 0.15
C GLU A 71 -7.47 1.86 1.03
N ALA A 72 -7.74 1.69 2.33
CA ALA A 72 -7.68 2.77 3.31
C ALA A 72 -6.28 3.41 3.36
N TYR A 73 -5.23 2.59 3.32
CA TYR A 73 -3.84 3.05 3.28
C TYR A 73 -3.52 3.81 2.00
N GLU A 74 -3.89 3.30 0.82
CA GLU A 74 -3.67 3.98 -0.46
C GLU A 74 -4.37 5.36 -0.53
N VAL A 75 -5.60 5.44 -0.02
CA VAL A 75 -6.31 6.71 0.05
C VAL A 75 -5.64 7.68 1.01
N PHE A 76 -5.19 7.19 2.17
CA PHE A 76 -4.42 7.99 3.11
C PHE A 76 -3.14 8.57 2.46
N VAL A 77 -2.37 7.76 1.74
CA VAL A 77 -1.18 8.22 0.99
C VAL A 77 -1.56 9.28 -0.05
N SER A 78 -2.67 9.08 -0.76
CA SER A 78 -3.18 10.04 -1.75
C SER A 78 -3.51 11.40 -1.12
N VAL A 79 -4.11 11.39 0.08
CA VAL A 79 -4.42 12.61 0.84
C VAL A 79 -3.14 13.35 1.28
N LEU A 80 -2.08 12.63 1.65
CA LEU A 80 -0.78 13.21 1.97
C LEU A 80 -0.14 13.87 0.74
N LEU A 81 -0.19 13.21 -0.42
CA LEU A 81 0.35 13.73 -1.68
C LEU A 81 -0.30 15.04 -2.11
N LEU A 82 -1.62 15.18 -1.94
CA LEU A 82 -2.35 16.43 -2.21
C LEU A 82 -1.88 17.61 -1.36
N LYS A 83 -1.18 17.32 -0.27
CA LYS A 83 -0.70 18.31 0.71
C LYS A 83 0.81 18.49 0.63
N ASN A 84 1.41 18.01 -0.47
CA ASN A 84 2.83 18.07 -0.74
C ASN A 84 3.65 17.37 0.35
N TYR A 85 3.10 16.29 0.90
CA TYR A 85 3.82 15.35 1.74
C TYR A 85 4.08 14.08 0.95
N ALA A 86 5.25 13.49 1.19
CA ALA A 86 5.69 12.24 0.64
C ALA A 86 5.75 11.17 1.73
N VAL A 87 5.55 9.93 1.32
CA VAL A 87 5.62 8.75 2.16
C VAL A 87 6.81 7.92 1.70
N ILE A 88 7.73 7.62 2.61
CA ILE A 88 8.92 6.81 2.35
C ILE A 88 8.85 5.59 3.26
N GLU A 89 8.72 4.40 2.67
CA GLU A 89 8.70 3.14 3.41
C GLU A 89 10.11 2.55 3.48
N ILE A 90 10.58 2.29 4.69
CA ILE A 90 11.87 1.65 4.97
C ILE A 90 11.59 0.53 5.96
N ASP A 91 11.61 -0.71 5.48
CA ASP A 91 11.24 -1.90 6.25
C ASP A 91 9.82 -1.76 6.86
N ASP A 92 9.70 -1.81 8.19
CA ASP A 92 8.44 -1.67 8.92
C ASP A 92 8.15 -0.21 9.36
N VAL A 93 8.99 0.73 8.95
CA VAL A 93 8.89 2.15 9.32
C VAL A 93 8.48 2.99 8.12
N VAL A 94 7.42 3.75 8.29
CA VAL A 94 6.89 4.69 7.29
C VAL A 94 7.22 6.12 7.72
N ARG A 95 7.99 6.83 6.90
CA ARG A 95 8.38 8.21 7.15
C ARG A 95 7.53 9.15 6.31
N ILE A 96 6.95 10.17 6.95
CA ILE A 96 6.18 11.22 6.28
C ILE A 96 6.99 12.49 6.31
N VAL A 97 7.33 13.02 5.13
CA VAL A 97 8.20 14.18 4.97
C VAL A 97 7.61 15.15 3.94
N PRO A 98 7.93 16.45 3.98
CA PRO A 98 7.65 17.35 2.87
C PRO A 98 8.22 16.82 1.55
N THR A 99 7.44 16.89 0.46
CA THR A 99 7.90 16.47 -0.88
C THR A 99 9.16 17.23 -1.31
N ALA A 100 9.37 18.44 -0.79
CA ALA A 100 10.58 19.23 -1.05
C ALA A 100 11.89 18.55 -0.60
N ASP A 101 11.82 17.63 0.36
CA ASP A 101 12.99 16.88 0.84
C ASP A 101 13.19 15.55 0.12
N LEU A 102 12.30 15.20 -0.81
CA LEU A 102 12.60 14.12 -1.74
C LEU A 102 13.76 14.59 -2.62
N LEU A 103 14.96 14.16 -2.25
CA LEU A 103 16.04 14.06 -3.21
C LEU A 103 15.50 13.15 -4.31
N ILE A 104 15.20 13.72 -5.48
CA ILE A 104 14.86 12.91 -6.63
C ILE A 104 16.08 12.03 -6.87
N VAL A 105 15.97 10.76 -6.46
CA VAL A 105 16.90 9.73 -6.89
C VAL A 105 16.51 9.48 -8.34
N ASN A 106 17.00 10.35 -9.22
CA ASN A 106 17.11 10.06 -10.64
C ASN A 106 18.17 8.96 -10.76
N GLU A 107 17.86 7.76 -10.30
CA GLU A 107 18.52 6.61 -10.89
C GLU A 107 17.94 6.50 -12.29
N PRO A 108 18.74 6.74 -13.36
CA PRO A 108 18.30 6.38 -14.68
C PRO A 108 18.03 4.88 -14.60
N ILE A 109 16.76 4.50 -14.76
CA ILE A 109 16.35 3.15 -15.10
C ILE A 109 17.19 2.75 -16.30
N MET A 110 18.31 2.07 -16.00
CA MET A 110 19.21 1.52 -16.99
C MET A 110 18.30 0.64 -17.85
N ALA A 111 18.13 1.07 -19.09
CA ALA A 111 17.47 0.30 -20.12
C ALA A 111 17.98 -1.15 -20.03
N PRO A 112 17.14 -2.17 -20.25
CA PRO A 112 17.64 -3.52 -20.33
C PRO A 112 18.76 -3.54 -21.37
N GLU A 113 19.99 -3.74 -20.91
CA GLU A 113 21.12 -4.02 -21.76
C GLU A 113 20.72 -5.28 -22.52
N LYS A 114 20.42 -5.13 -23.81
CA LYS A 114 20.28 -6.29 -24.69
C LYS A 114 21.66 -6.89 -24.83
N THR A 115 22.01 -7.76 -23.90
CA THR A 115 23.11 -8.68 -24.00
C THR A 115 22.92 -9.51 -25.28
N ASN A 116 23.87 -9.30 -26.18
CA ASN A 116 24.14 -10.05 -27.40
C ASN A 116 23.99 -11.57 -27.23
N LYS A 117 23.20 -12.19 -28.13
CA LYS A 117 23.46 -13.52 -28.70
C LYS A 117 23.01 -13.54 -30.15
#